data_AF-A0A2E0M4Y6-F1
#
_entry.id   AF-A0A2E0M4Y6-F1
#
_cell.length_a   1.000
_cell.length_b   1.000
_cell.length_c   1.000
_cell.angle_alpha   90.00
_cell.angle_beta   90.00
_cell.angle_gamma   90.00
#
_symmetry.space_group_name_H-M   'P 1'
#
loop_
_entity.id
_entity.type
_entity.pdbx_description
1 polymer ?
#
loop_
_entity_poly.entity_id
_entity_poly.type
_entity_poly.pdbx_seq_one_letter_code
_entity_poly.pdbx_strand_id
1 'polypeptide(L)'
;MGQIEEDELGEVENLSIFEKYPEAFKRLSILLGGIFLVVFILYAIISRDVAADCSDAPVALLHEEICHGDMFCLQEMRSSKCVEYWAEKKPGGADIGLLIQPHQEGLIGFADPFYLVLQDGPSRRLIQFEIPEDASDKDWLAYLSVMPQFQAPPAQPQTNIVVLPLDPNRGYRVLQAKDRMTDHEGMLENAVDFAVSAGTSVRAMRDGFVVGMRMDQGAGGERTAAHGHENYIWIQHLDGTVATYRHLLKDSQQVEFGDAVIAGQEIALSGASGYVTEPMLHVHISSPLPNGSGFQTFPLVFQTTQGNVEVETYKIYRPSF
;
A
#
# COMPACT_ATOMS: atom_id res chain seq x y z
N MET A 1 -46.08 -27.77 25.78
CA MET A 1 -44.93 -28.63 26.14
C MET A 1 -44.48 -29.23 24.83
N GLY A 2 -43.59 -28.52 24.14
CA GLY A 2 -43.13 -28.85 22.80
C GLY A 2 -41.71 -29.38 22.87
N GLN A 3 -41.45 -30.43 22.09
CA GLN A 3 -40.14 -30.76 21.57
C GLN A 3 -40.37 -31.11 20.10
N ILE A 4 -39.75 -30.31 19.23
CA ILE A 4 -39.68 -30.54 17.79
C ILE A 4 -38.34 -31.26 17.59
N GLU A 5 -38.42 -32.43 16.97
CA GLU A 5 -37.28 -33.27 16.58
C GLU A 5 -36.46 -32.59 15.48
N GLU A 6 -35.15 -32.82 15.53
CA GLU A 6 -34.14 -32.37 14.58
C GLU A 6 -34.42 -32.92 13.17
N ASP A 7 -34.82 -32.05 12.25
CA ASP A 7 -34.59 -32.18 10.81
C ASP A 7 -34.79 -30.81 10.14
N GLU A 8 -33.98 -30.53 9.11
CA GLU A 8 -33.82 -29.26 8.36
C GLU A 8 -32.71 -28.30 8.84
N LEU A 9 -31.47 -28.79 8.89
CA LEU A 9 -30.32 -27.99 8.46
C LEU A 9 -30.14 -28.23 6.96
N GLY A 10 -30.93 -27.51 6.17
CA GLY A 10 -30.73 -27.40 4.73
C GLY A 10 -29.33 -26.85 4.45
N GLU A 11 -28.67 -27.45 3.47
CA GLU A 11 -27.48 -26.93 2.80
C GLU A 11 -27.74 -25.48 2.37
N VAL A 12 -27.34 -24.51 3.18
CA VAL A 12 -27.17 -23.13 2.71
C VAL A 12 -25.81 -23.10 2.06
N GLU A 13 -25.88 -23.15 0.73
CA GLU A 13 -24.81 -23.05 -0.24
C GLU A 13 -23.62 -22.23 0.28
N ASN A 14 -22.48 -22.92 0.40
CA ASN A 14 -21.16 -22.34 0.24
C ASN A 14 -21.10 -21.70 -1.17
N LEU A 15 -21.73 -20.54 -1.35
CA LEU A 15 -21.42 -19.63 -2.44
C LEU A 15 -20.05 -19.06 -2.11
N SER A 16 -19.10 -19.89 -2.49
CA SER A 16 -17.68 -19.74 -2.27
C SER A 16 -17.27 -18.35 -2.78
N ILE A 17 -16.52 -17.61 -1.97
CA ILE A 17 -15.94 -16.28 -2.25
C ILE A 17 -15.39 -16.13 -3.69
N PHE A 18 -15.00 -17.26 -4.29
CA PHE A 18 -14.61 -17.48 -5.68
C PHE A 18 -15.57 -16.88 -6.73
N GLU A 19 -16.90 -16.85 -6.47
CA GLU A 19 -17.86 -16.31 -7.43
C GLU A 19 -18.05 -14.79 -7.31
N LYS A 20 -17.78 -14.21 -6.15
CA LYS A 20 -18.05 -12.78 -5.86
C LYS A 20 -16.87 -11.87 -6.20
N TYR A 21 -15.62 -12.38 -6.17
CA TYR A 21 -14.40 -11.59 -6.40
C TYR A 21 -13.36 -12.30 -7.32
N PRO A 22 -13.71 -12.63 -8.58
CA PRO A 22 -12.85 -13.41 -9.47
C PRO A 22 -11.55 -12.70 -9.92
N GLU A 23 -11.47 -11.37 -9.81
CA GLU A 23 -10.29 -10.61 -10.23
C GLU A 23 -9.16 -10.61 -9.19
N ALA A 24 -9.47 -10.83 -7.90
CA ALA A 24 -8.47 -10.87 -6.83
C ALA A 24 -7.54 -12.09 -6.89
N PHE A 25 -7.86 -13.12 -7.68
CA PHE A 25 -7.17 -14.41 -7.67
C PHE A 25 -6.62 -14.89 -9.03
N LYS A 26 -6.81 -14.12 -10.10
CA LYS A 26 -6.58 -14.62 -11.48
C LYS A 26 -5.12 -14.87 -11.87
N ARG A 27 -4.11 -14.60 -11.04
CA ARG A 27 -2.69 -14.71 -11.46
C ARG A 27 -1.75 -15.33 -10.42
N LEU A 28 -2.17 -16.43 -9.80
CA LEU A 28 -1.33 -17.25 -8.89
C LEU A 28 -0.51 -18.35 -9.60
N SER A 29 -0.49 -18.40 -10.93
CA SER A 29 0.24 -19.47 -11.64
C SER A 29 1.08 -18.90 -12.79
N ILE A 30 2.36 -19.31 -12.79
CA ILE A 30 3.51 -19.00 -13.70
C ILE A 30 4.49 -18.03 -12.98
N LEU A 31 5.58 -18.46 -12.33
CA LEU A 31 6.70 -19.24 -12.88
C LEU A 31 7.39 -20.12 -11.82
N LEU A 32 7.58 -21.39 -12.18
CA LEU A 32 8.49 -22.34 -11.54
C LEU A 32 9.94 -21.98 -11.88
N GLY A 33 10.75 -21.68 -10.87
CA GLY A 33 12.16 -21.37 -11.08
C GLY A 33 12.95 -21.03 -9.81
N GLY A 34 12.69 -21.71 -8.69
CA GLY A 34 13.66 -21.79 -7.60
C GLY A 34 14.04 -20.47 -6.93
N ILE A 35 13.08 -19.63 -6.60
CA ILE A 35 13.17 -18.63 -5.53
C ILE A 35 11.83 -18.73 -4.80
N PHE A 36 11.87 -18.90 -3.48
CA PHE A 36 10.70 -19.15 -2.63
C PHE A 36 9.53 -18.25 -3.02
N LEU A 37 8.52 -18.85 -3.66
CA LEU A 37 7.33 -18.18 -4.15
C LEU A 37 6.47 -17.81 -2.95
N VAL A 38 6.22 -16.51 -2.88
CA VAL A 38 5.32 -15.73 -2.04
C VAL A 38 4.14 -16.52 -1.51
N VAL A 39 4.08 -16.67 -0.18
CA VAL A 39 2.82 -17.01 0.49
C VAL A 39 2.08 -15.69 0.75
N PHE A 40 1.29 -15.26 -0.23
CA PHE A 40 0.20 -14.32 0.01
C PHE A 40 -0.84 -15.07 0.84
N ILE A 41 -1.01 -14.70 2.10
CA ILE A 41 -2.21 -15.13 2.82
C ILE A 41 -3.19 -13.97 2.84
N LEU A 42 -4.14 -14.01 1.90
CA LEU A 42 -5.38 -13.27 1.98
C LEU A 42 -6.26 -13.96 3.03
N TYR A 43 -6.55 -13.26 4.12
CA TYR A 43 -7.65 -13.62 5.01
C TYR A 43 -8.73 -12.54 4.88
N ALA A 44 -9.93 -12.94 4.51
CA ALA A 44 -11.12 -12.11 4.54
C ALA A 44 -12.07 -12.69 5.59
N ILE A 45 -12.30 -11.96 6.68
CA ILE A 45 -13.19 -12.39 7.77
C ILE A 45 -14.53 -11.67 7.59
N ILE A 46 -15.46 -12.30 6.88
CA ILE A 46 -16.84 -11.83 6.72
C ILE A 46 -17.65 -12.35 7.93
N SER A 47 -18.17 -11.47 8.80
CA SER A 47 -19.11 -11.92 9.85
C SER A 47 -20.11 -10.83 10.28
N ARG A 48 -21.27 -11.28 10.77
CA ARG A 48 -22.42 -10.51 11.29
C ARG A 48 -22.46 -10.56 12.84
N ASP A 49 -22.73 -9.41 13.48
CA ASP A 49 -23.15 -9.12 14.89
C ASP A 49 -22.32 -9.67 16.10
N VAL A 50 -22.16 -9.10 17.32
CA VAL A 50 -22.44 -7.83 18.06
C VAL A 50 -21.58 -7.79 19.37
N ALA A 51 -21.26 -6.59 19.88
CA ALA A 51 -20.96 -6.12 21.28
C ALA A 51 -19.53 -6.09 21.89
N ALA A 52 -19.05 -4.85 22.13
CA ALA A 52 -18.36 -4.27 23.31
C ALA A 52 -18.00 -2.78 23.02
N ASP A 53 -17.75 -1.96 24.04
CA ASP A 53 -17.39 -0.53 23.89
C ASP A 53 -15.87 -0.35 23.80
N CYS A 54 -15.38 0.55 22.93
CA CYS A 54 -13.95 0.68 22.55
C CYS A 54 -13.06 1.40 23.59
N SER A 55 -13.53 1.57 24.83
CA SER A 55 -12.85 2.34 25.88
C SER A 55 -12.32 1.53 27.05
N ASP A 56 -12.73 0.26 27.19
CA ASP A 56 -12.27 -0.61 28.26
C ASP A 56 -11.44 -1.76 27.68
N ALA A 57 -10.36 -2.11 28.40
CA ALA A 57 -9.44 -3.21 28.12
C ALA A 57 -10.16 -4.46 27.56
N PRO A 58 -9.49 -5.25 26.68
CA PRO A 58 -10.14 -6.11 25.70
C PRO A 58 -11.16 -7.04 26.36
N VAL A 59 -12.45 -6.79 26.11
CA VAL A 59 -13.47 -7.82 26.30
C VAL A 59 -13.29 -8.79 25.14
N ALA A 60 -12.47 -9.80 25.41
CA ALA A 60 -12.02 -10.79 24.45
C ALA A 60 -13.19 -11.54 23.80
N LEU A 61 -13.48 -11.17 22.55
CA LEU A 61 -13.80 -12.13 21.51
C LEU A 61 -12.68 -12.01 20.47
N LEU A 62 -11.52 -12.61 20.77
CA LEU A 62 -10.51 -12.93 19.77
C LEU A 62 -11.19 -13.86 18.77
N HIS A 63 -11.60 -13.33 17.62
CA HIS A 63 -12.32 -14.12 16.62
C HIS A 63 -11.34 -15.02 15.85
N GLU A 64 -10.12 -14.53 15.61
CA GLU A 64 -9.09 -15.28 14.90
C GLU A 64 -7.67 -14.78 15.25
N GLU A 65 -6.79 -15.69 15.66
CA GLU A 65 -5.34 -15.44 15.76
C GLU A 65 -4.64 -16.25 14.67
N ILE A 66 -3.80 -15.57 13.89
CA ILE A 66 -3.11 -16.16 12.74
C ILE A 66 -1.61 -15.95 12.93
N CYS A 67 -0.88 -17.04 13.14
CA CYS A 67 0.56 -17.00 13.35
C CYS A 67 1.34 -17.38 12.09
N HIS A 68 2.30 -16.54 11.72
CA HIS A 68 3.24 -16.77 10.62
C HIS A 68 4.48 -17.49 11.15
N GLY A 69 4.34 -18.79 11.43
CA GLY A 69 5.38 -19.61 12.03
C GLY A 69 5.87 -19.04 13.36
N ASP A 70 7.18 -19.07 13.58
CA ASP A 70 7.81 -18.56 14.80
C ASP A 70 8.19 -17.07 14.70
N MET A 71 7.62 -16.31 13.75
CA MET A 71 7.98 -14.91 13.52
C MET A 71 7.04 -13.94 14.23
N PHE A 72 5.74 -13.99 13.94
CA PHE A 72 4.74 -13.09 14.52
C PHE A 72 3.33 -13.68 14.39
N CYS A 73 2.40 -13.17 15.19
CA CYS A 73 0.96 -13.44 15.06
C CYS A 73 0.20 -12.15 14.81
N LEU A 74 -0.87 -12.26 14.02
CA LEU A 74 -1.88 -11.24 13.81
C LEU A 74 -3.14 -11.63 14.58
N GLN A 75 -3.77 -10.64 15.20
CA GLN A 75 -4.98 -10.82 15.99
C GLN A 75 -6.00 -9.78 15.55
N GLU A 76 -7.22 -10.22 15.31
CA GLU A 76 -8.35 -9.34 15.11
C GLU A 76 -9.21 -9.29 16.38
N MET A 77 -9.56 -8.08 16.80
CA MET A 77 -10.47 -7.83 17.92
C MET A 77 -11.66 -7.01 17.44
N ARG A 78 -12.88 -7.46 17.78
CA ARG A 78 -14.13 -6.82 17.36
C ARG A 78 -14.95 -6.36 18.55
N SER A 79 -15.69 -5.28 18.32
CA SER A 79 -16.65 -4.70 19.27
C SER A 79 -17.89 -4.22 18.51
N SER A 80 -18.88 -3.65 19.20
CA SER A 80 -20.05 -3.05 18.54
C SER A 80 -19.75 -1.72 17.86
N LYS A 81 -18.59 -1.11 18.14
CA LYS A 81 -18.23 0.22 17.64
C LYS A 81 -16.92 0.24 16.86
N CYS A 82 -16.12 -0.81 16.90
CA CYS A 82 -14.84 -0.83 16.22
C CYS A 82 -14.35 -2.24 15.86
N VAL A 83 -13.46 -2.28 14.88
CA VAL A 83 -12.62 -3.43 14.52
C VAL A 83 -11.17 -3.01 14.68
N GLU A 84 -10.39 -3.79 15.43
CA GLU A 84 -8.97 -3.55 15.64
C GLU A 84 -8.14 -4.73 15.15
N TYR A 85 -6.99 -4.41 14.57
CA TYR A 85 -5.99 -5.40 14.21
C TYR A 85 -4.73 -5.17 15.04
N TRP A 86 -4.16 -6.27 15.52
CA TRP A 86 -3.01 -6.29 16.41
C TRP A 86 -1.96 -7.25 15.87
N ALA A 87 -0.71 -7.01 16.23
CA ALA A 87 0.37 -7.92 15.94
C ALA A 87 1.30 -8.10 17.12
N GLU A 88 1.73 -9.34 17.32
CA GLU A 88 2.72 -9.73 18.32
C GLU A 88 3.89 -10.40 17.62
N LYS A 89 5.10 -9.87 17.78
CA LYS A 89 6.33 -10.56 17.35
C LYS A 89 6.66 -11.66 18.35
N LYS A 90 6.97 -12.86 17.83
CA LYS A 90 7.46 -13.94 18.68
C LYS A 90 8.90 -13.63 19.13
N PRO A 91 9.26 -13.93 20.40
CA PRO A 91 10.57 -13.56 20.94
C PRO A 91 11.74 -14.13 20.14
N GLY A 92 12.78 -13.31 19.94
CA GLY A 92 13.99 -13.71 19.21
C GLY A 92 13.92 -13.43 17.71
N GLY A 93 15.03 -13.66 17.01
CA GLY A 93 15.18 -13.26 15.61
C GLY A 93 15.37 -11.75 15.41
N ALA A 94 15.44 -11.32 14.15
CA ALA A 94 15.56 -9.91 13.79
C ALA A 94 14.20 -9.19 13.88
N ASP A 95 14.23 -7.86 14.01
CA ASP A 95 13.04 -7.02 13.86
C ASP A 95 12.34 -7.30 12.53
N ILE A 96 11.00 -7.29 12.54
CA ILE A 96 10.20 -7.65 11.37
C ILE A 96 9.56 -6.38 10.81
N GLY A 97 9.95 -6.03 9.60
CA GLY A 97 9.24 -5.02 8.82
C GLY A 97 7.95 -5.57 8.23
N LEU A 98 6.84 -4.88 8.44
CA LEU A 98 5.55 -5.18 7.84
C LEU A 98 5.08 -3.98 7.02
N LEU A 99 4.72 -4.23 5.77
CA LEU A 99 3.84 -3.33 5.04
C LEU A 99 2.41 -3.87 5.19
N ILE A 100 1.54 -3.04 5.73
CA ILE A 100 0.16 -3.36 6.01
C ILE A 100 -0.68 -2.53 5.07
N GLN A 101 -1.48 -3.19 4.24
CA GLN A 101 -2.49 -2.55 3.41
C GLN A 101 -3.87 -2.86 3.98
N PRO A 102 -4.50 -1.89 4.65
CA PRO A 102 -5.85 -2.06 5.13
C PRO A 102 -6.86 -1.99 3.99
N HIS A 103 -7.90 -2.80 4.08
CA HIS A 103 -9.06 -2.75 3.22
C HIS A 103 -10.28 -2.56 4.11
N GLN A 104 -11.13 -1.60 3.77
CA GLN A 104 -12.37 -1.38 4.49
C GLN A 104 -13.47 -0.90 3.54
N GLU A 105 -14.70 -1.36 3.77
CA GLU A 105 -15.91 -0.88 3.13
C GLU A 105 -16.99 -0.68 4.20
N GLY A 106 -17.64 0.48 4.19
CA GLY A 106 -18.69 0.82 5.15
C GLY A 106 -18.20 1.19 6.55
N LEU A 107 -16.88 1.34 6.76
CA LEU A 107 -16.29 1.74 8.04
C LEU A 107 -15.70 3.16 7.99
N ILE A 108 -15.56 3.76 9.16
CA ILE A 108 -14.90 5.05 9.36
C ILE A 108 -13.44 4.79 9.73
N GLY A 109 -12.51 5.42 9.00
CA GLY A 109 -11.09 5.32 9.29
C GLY A 109 -10.24 5.40 8.02
N PHE A 110 -8.93 5.33 8.23
CA PHE A 110 -7.93 5.46 7.17
C PHE A 110 -7.55 4.10 6.61
N ALA A 111 -7.47 3.97 5.28
CA ALA A 111 -7.20 2.69 4.62
C ALA A 111 -5.97 2.72 3.70
N ASP A 112 -5.17 3.79 3.69
CA ASP A 112 -3.95 3.72 2.91
C ASP A 112 -2.94 2.79 3.59
N PRO A 113 -2.11 2.08 2.81
CA PRO A 113 -1.09 1.22 3.35
C PRO A 113 -0.12 1.99 4.24
N PHE A 114 0.42 1.32 5.23
CA PHE A 114 1.41 1.89 6.14
C PHE A 114 2.44 0.84 6.52
N TYR A 115 3.59 1.32 6.97
CA TYR A 115 4.68 0.47 7.38
C TYR A 115 4.81 0.43 8.90
N LEU A 116 5.15 -0.75 9.43
CA LEU A 116 5.42 -0.96 10.83
C LEU A 116 6.66 -1.85 11.03
N VAL A 117 7.48 -1.53 12.03
CA VAL A 117 8.46 -2.48 12.56
C VAL A 117 7.90 -3.14 13.80
N LEU A 118 7.80 -4.46 13.76
CA LEU A 118 7.55 -5.28 14.92
C LEU A 118 8.87 -5.63 15.58
N GLN A 119 8.99 -5.26 16.85
CA GLN A 119 10.12 -5.54 17.72
C GLN A 119 9.70 -6.48 18.84
N ASP A 120 10.67 -7.05 19.55
CA ASP A 120 10.38 -7.83 20.76
C ASP A 120 9.63 -6.97 21.78
N GLY A 121 8.49 -7.47 22.26
CA GLY A 121 7.64 -6.71 23.16
C GLY A 121 6.20 -7.22 23.21
N PRO A 122 5.33 -6.50 23.92
CA PRO A 122 3.91 -6.85 23.96
C PRO A 122 3.26 -6.64 22.58
N SER A 123 2.11 -7.31 22.38
CA SER A 123 1.25 -7.10 21.22
C SER A 123 0.98 -5.61 21.00
N ARG A 124 1.05 -5.17 19.75
CA ARG A 124 0.89 -3.77 19.32
C ARG A 124 -0.32 -3.64 18.42
N ARG A 125 -1.18 -2.65 18.69
CA ARG A 125 -2.29 -2.31 17.80
C ARG A 125 -1.74 -1.77 16.49
N LEU A 126 -2.12 -2.39 15.38
CA LEU A 126 -1.79 -2.00 14.02
C LEU A 126 -2.68 -0.87 13.55
N ILE A 127 -3.99 -1.08 13.60
CA ILE A 127 -5.00 -0.15 13.11
C ILE A 127 -6.35 -0.40 13.79
N GLN A 128 -7.18 0.63 13.82
CA GLN A 128 -8.55 0.59 14.30
C GLN A 128 -9.46 1.26 13.26
N PHE A 129 -10.58 0.61 12.97
CA PHE A 129 -11.69 1.17 12.22
C PHE A 129 -12.89 1.35 13.14
N GLU A 130 -13.64 2.43 12.95
CA GLU A 130 -14.90 2.68 13.64
C GLU A 130 -16.07 2.15 12.80
N ILE A 131 -17.00 1.47 13.45
CA ILE A 131 -18.25 0.97 12.88
C ILE A 131 -19.29 2.09 13.04
N PRO A 132 -19.83 2.66 11.95
CA PRO A 132 -20.90 3.65 12.03
C PRO A 132 -22.12 3.10 12.79
N GLU A 133 -22.82 3.95 13.54
CA GLU A 133 -24.03 3.54 14.28
C GLU A 133 -25.08 2.91 13.36
N ASP A 134 -25.23 3.44 12.14
CA ASP A 134 -26.17 2.95 11.12
C ASP A 134 -25.64 1.76 10.29
N ALA A 135 -24.37 1.40 10.47
CA ALA A 135 -23.75 0.23 9.85
C ALA A 135 -23.85 -1.03 10.70
N SER A 136 -24.29 -0.92 11.96
CA SER A 136 -24.51 -2.08 12.85
C SER A 136 -25.47 -3.11 12.25
N ASP A 137 -26.45 -2.67 11.44
CA ASP A 137 -27.41 -3.52 10.72
C ASP A 137 -27.07 -3.71 9.22
N LYS A 138 -25.89 -3.26 8.75
CA LYS A 138 -25.46 -3.33 7.34
C LYS A 138 -24.23 -4.23 7.20
N ASP A 139 -24.05 -4.81 6.00
CA ASP A 139 -22.83 -5.52 5.67
C ASP A 139 -21.67 -4.50 5.52
N TRP A 140 -20.64 -4.61 6.36
CA TRP A 140 -19.36 -3.93 6.23
C TRP A 140 -18.24 -4.97 6.07
N LEU A 141 -17.10 -4.55 5.53
CA LEU A 141 -15.93 -5.41 5.33
C LEU A 141 -14.68 -4.73 5.87
N ALA A 142 -13.85 -5.48 6.60
CA ALA A 142 -12.48 -5.08 6.92
C ALA A 142 -11.55 -6.28 6.80
N TYR A 143 -10.34 -6.07 6.27
CA TYR A 143 -9.24 -7.03 6.36
C TYR A 143 -7.90 -6.32 6.11
N LEU A 144 -6.81 -6.98 6.49
CA LEU A 144 -5.45 -6.52 6.22
C LEU A 144 -4.75 -7.43 5.23
N SER A 145 -4.13 -6.84 4.22
CA SER A 145 -3.06 -7.49 3.46
C SER A 145 -1.74 -7.16 4.14
N VAL A 146 -1.07 -8.16 4.74
CA VAL A 146 0.19 -7.97 5.47
C VAL A 146 1.33 -8.62 4.69
N MET A 147 2.31 -7.80 4.31
CA MET A 147 3.49 -8.23 3.59
C MET A 147 4.74 -8.13 4.48
N PRO A 148 5.35 -9.26 4.89
CA PRO A 148 6.65 -9.22 5.51
C PRO A 148 7.67 -8.68 4.52
N GLN A 149 8.56 -7.82 5.00
CA GLN A 149 9.46 -7.05 4.16
C GLN A 149 10.82 -7.74 4.11
N PHE A 150 11.47 -7.69 2.94
CA PHE A 150 12.77 -8.35 2.74
C PHE A 150 13.86 -7.83 3.70
N GLN A 151 13.79 -6.56 4.09
CA GLN A 151 14.68 -5.93 5.06
C GLN A 151 13.88 -5.03 6.00
N ALA A 152 14.18 -5.12 7.31
CA ALA A 152 13.64 -4.19 8.29
C ALA A 152 14.24 -2.79 8.08
N PRO A 153 13.50 -1.71 8.35
CA PRO A 153 13.99 -0.36 8.17
C PRO A 153 15.07 0.00 9.21
N PRO A 154 15.92 0.99 8.90
CA PRO A 154 15.89 1.75 7.66
C PRO A 154 16.61 1.00 6.54
N ALA A 155 15.87 0.67 5.48
CA ALA A 155 16.42 0.16 4.24
C ALA A 155 17.32 1.23 3.61
N GLN A 156 18.37 0.82 2.91
CA GLN A 156 19.28 1.71 2.21
C GLN A 156 19.29 1.36 0.72
N PRO A 157 19.24 2.36 -0.18
CA PRO A 157 19.26 2.07 -1.61
C PRO A 157 20.60 1.42 -1.99
N GLN A 158 20.53 0.31 -2.71
CA GLN A 158 21.71 -0.30 -3.33
C GLN A 158 22.34 0.63 -4.38
N THR A 159 21.50 1.46 -5.01
CA THR A 159 21.88 2.45 -6.00
C THR A 159 20.87 3.59 -6.00
N ASN A 160 21.36 4.80 -6.25
CA ASN A 160 20.52 5.98 -6.49
C ASN A 160 20.24 6.19 -7.98
N ILE A 161 20.84 5.39 -8.86
CA ILE A 161 20.63 5.46 -10.31
C ILE A 161 19.34 4.74 -10.67
N VAL A 162 18.43 5.46 -11.31
CA VAL A 162 17.09 4.98 -11.68
C VAL A 162 16.70 5.36 -13.09
N VAL A 163 15.77 4.60 -13.67
CA VAL A 163 15.09 4.98 -14.90
C VAL A 163 14.30 6.28 -14.69
N LEU A 164 14.37 7.22 -15.64
CA LEU A 164 13.42 8.35 -15.66
C LEU A 164 12.02 7.79 -15.94
N PRO A 165 11.05 7.96 -15.01
CA PRO A 165 9.82 7.15 -14.97
C PRO A 165 8.73 7.61 -15.95
N LEU A 166 9.11 8.06 -17.15
CA LEU A 166 8.22 8.62 -18.16
C LEU A 166 8.56 8.08 -19.54
N ASP A 167 7.63 8.26 -20.50
CA ASP A 167 7.82 7.82 -21.89
C ASP A 167 9.05 8.46 -22.55
N PRO A 168 9.91 7.68 -23.24
CA PRO A 168 11.18 8.16 -23.80
C PRO A 168 11.06 9.02 -25.05
N ASN A 169 9.87 9.22 -25.63
CA ASN A 169 9.73 9.92 -26.91
C ASN A 169 9.81 11.44 -26.80
N ARG A 170 9.82 12.00 -25.59
CA ARG A 170 9.90 13.46 -25.34
C ARG A 170 10.64 13.81 -24.06
N GLY A 171 11.02 15.08 -23.95
CA GLY A 171 11.59 15.64 -22.72
C GLY A 171 10.51 16.18 -21.79
N TYR A 172 10.76 16.09 -20.49
CA TYR A 172 9.87 16.55 -19.42
C TYR A 172 10.55 17.60 -18.58
N ARG A 173 9.81 18.67 -18.30
CA ARG A 173 10.27 19.74 -17.41
C ARG A 173 10.10 19.29 -15.97
N VAL A 174 11.14 19.46 -15.16
CA VAL A 174 11.06 19.29 -13.71
C VAL A 174 10.34 20.49 -13.12
N LEU A 175 9.27 20.26 -12.36
CA LEU A 175 8.55 21.30 -11.62
C LEU A 175 9.28 21.64 -10.33
N GLN A 176 9.77 20.61 -9.64
CA GLN A 176 10.48 20.74 -8.38
C GLN A 176 11.41 19.54 -8.18
N ALA A 177 12.64 19.83 -7.75
CA ALA A 177 13.63 18.86 -7.31
C ALA A 177 14.34 19.38 -6.04
N LYS A 178 15.29 18.61 -5.52
CA LYS A 178 16.02 18.90 -4.28
C LYS A 178 16.71 20.27 -4.25
N ASP A 179 17.10 20.79 -5.41
CA ASP A 179 17.80 22.08 -5.55
C ASP A 179 16.94 23.30 -5.17
N ARG A 180 15.65 23.09 -4.88
CA ARG A 180 14.74 24.14 -4.44
C ARG A 180 13.87 23.72 -3.25
N MET A 181 13.96 24.50 -2.18
CA MET A 181 13.13 24.34 -0.99
C MET A 181 11.77 25.03 -1.17
N THR A 182 10.74 24.27 -1.52
CA THR A 182 9.32 24.68 -1.51
C THR A 182 8.51 23.60 -0.80
N ASP A 183 7.62 22.87 -1.48
CA ASP A 183 6.78 21.85 -0.83
C ASP A 183 7.53 20.53 -0.51
N HIS A 184 8.78 20.39 -0.96
CA HIS A 184 9.66 19.23 -0.72
C HIS A 184 10.60 19.54 0.43
N GLU A 185 10.05 19.57 1.63
CA GLU A 185 10.79 19.74 2.89
C GLU A 185 10.70 18.47 3.75
N GLY A 186 11.67 18.30 4.65
CA GLY A 186 11.70 17.18 5.59
C GLY A 186 11.67 15.81 4.90
N MET A 187 10.61 15.03 5.13
CA MET A 187 10.50 13.67 4.60
C MET A 187 10.49 13.60 3.07
N LEU A 188 10.11 14.68 2.38
CA LEU A 188 10.02 14.75 0.92
C LEU A 188 11.22 15.46 0.26
N GLU A 189 12.30 15.78 0.98
CA GLU A 189 13.45 16.54 0.46
C GLU A 189 14.00 16.02 -0.88
N ASN A 190 13.99 14.69 -1.09
CA ASN A 190 14.51 14.08 -2.32
C ASN A 190 13.41 13.67 -3.32
N ALA A 191 12.19 14.14 -3.13
CA ALA A 191 11.12 13.95 -4.10
C ALA A 191 11.33 14.82 -5.34
N VAL A 192 10.78 14.36 -6.46
CA VAL A 192 10.86 15.04 -7.75
C VAL A 192 9.50 15.07 -8.42
N ASP A 193 9.13 16.27 -8.86
CA ASP A 193 7.91 16.52 -9.60
C ASP A 193 8.19 16.80 -11.07
N PHE A 194 7.49 16.10 -11.96
CA PHE A 194 7.57 16.30 -13.41
C PHE A 194 6.29 16.93 -13.96
N ALA A 195 6.45 17.93 -14.83
CA ALA A 195 5.37 18.49 -15.61
C ALA A 195 4.99 17.51 -16.73
N VAL A 196 3.77 16.99 -16.67
CA VAL A 196 3.25 16.02 -17.63
C VAL A 196 1.84 16.38 -18.03
N SER A 197 1.36 15.86 -19.16
CA SER A 197 -0.07 15.91 -19.49
C SER A 197 -0.76 14.72 -18.82
N ALA A 198 -2.05 14.86 -18.47
CA ALA A 198 -2.83 13.68 -18.08
C ALA A 198 -2.79 12.62 -19.20
N GLY A 199 -2.69 11.35 -18.83
CA GLY A 199 -2.53 10.23 -19.77
C GLY A 199 -1.08 9.95 -20.21
N THR A 200 -0.07 10.59 -19.61
CA THR A 200 1.34 10.27 -19.93
C THR A 200 1.72 8.93 -19.30
N SER A 201 2.35 8.04 -20.06
CA SER A 201 2.90 6.78 -19.56
C SER A 201 3.86 7.02 -18.39
N VAL A 202 3.58 6.37 -17.26
CA VAL A 202 4.42 6.32 -16.05
C VAL A 202 5.07 4.95 -15.98
N ARG A 203 6.38 4.91 -15.74
CA ARG A 203 7.19 3.70 -15.79
C ARG A 203 7.93 3.43 -14.49
N ALA A 204 8.17 2.16 -14.18
CA ALA A 204 8.92 1.76 -13.00
C ALA A 204 10.37 2.28 -13.05
N MET A 205 10.80 2.98 -11.99
CA MET A 205 12.15 3.51 -11.82
C MET A 205 13.22 2.42 -11.66
N ARG A 206 12.86 1.30 -11.03
CA ARG A 206 13.72 0.12 -10.79
C ARG A 206 12.85 -1.14 -10.71
N ASP A 207 13.48 -2.29 -10.88
CA ASP A 207 12.87 -3.61 -10.67
C ASP A 207 12.29 -3.72 -9.25
N GLY A 208 11.18 -4.44 -9.10
CA GLY A 208 10.55 -4.62 -7.79
C GLY A 208 9.22 -5.33 -7.84
N PHE A 209 8.47 -5.21 -6.76
CA PHE A 209 7.12 -5.74 -6.61
C PHE A 209 6.15 -4.63 -6.27
N VAL A 210 4.94 -4.65 -6.84
CA VAL A 210 3.87 -3.74 -6.45
C VAL A 210 3.36 -4.14 -5.08
N VAL A 211 3.51 -3.24 -4.10
CA VAL A 211 3.21 -3.51 -2.69
C VAL A 211 2.11 -2.61 -2.12
N GLY A 212 1.58 -1.70 -2.92
CA GLY A 212 0.45 -0.86 -2.51
C GLY A 212 0.00 0.01 -3.68
N MET A 213 -1.30 0.24 -3.78
CA MET A 213 -1.84 1.13 -4.80
C MET A 213 -3.24 1.61 -4.46
N ARG A 214 -3.59 2.76 -5.01
CA ARG A 214 -4.94 3.33 -5.01
C ARG A 214 -5.17 4.02 -6.34
N MET A 215 -6.29 3.72 -6.99
CA MET A 215 -6.56 4.16 -8.38
C MET A 215 -8.00 4.68 -8.58
N ASP A 216 -8.75 4.90 -7.51
CA ASP A 216 -10.19 5.19 -7.53
C ASP A 216 -10.53 6.69 -7.52
N GLN A 217 -9.53 7.55 -7.31
CA GLN A 217 -9.72 9.00 -7.16
C GLN A 217 -9.74 9.73 -8.49
N GLY A 218 -10.74 10.58 -8.70
CA GLY A 218 -10.84 11.44 -9.88
C GLY A 218 -9.84 12.60 -9.87
N ALA A 219 -9.77 13.33 -10.99
CA ALA A 219 -9.00 14.57 -11.05
C ALA A 219 -9.63 15.67 -10.17
N GLY A 220 -8.79 16.51 -9.56
CA GLY A 220 -9.27 17.62 -8.72
C GLY A 220 -10.11 17.17 -7.53
N GLY A 221 -9.72 16.04 -6.91
CA GLY A 221 -10.40 15.44 -5.75
C GLY A 221 -10.72 16.44 -4.65
N GLU A 222 -11.63 16.07 -3.73
CA GLU A 222 -12.18 16.98 -2.72
C GLU A 222 -11.09 17.82 -2.08
N ARG A 223 -11.25 19.15 -2.13
CA ARG A 223 -10.36 20.15 -1.51
C ARG A 223 -10.53 20.16 0.01
N THR A 224 -10.67 18.99 0.63
CA THR A 224 -10.58 18.83 2.07
C THR A 224 -9.11 18.79 2.43
N ALA A 225 -8.70 19.48 3.49
CA ALA A 225 -7.31 19.65 3.92
C ALA A 225 -6.60 18.35 4.36
N ALA A 226 -7.18 17.18 4.09
CA ALA A 226 -6.59 15.89 4.39
C ALA A 226 -5.67 15.45 3.24
N HIS A 227 -4.37 15.38 3.52
CA HIS A 227 -3.40 14.64 2.71
C HIS A 227 -3.83 13.15 2.61
N GLY A 228 -3.64 12.47 1.46
CA GLY A 228 -3.97 11.04 1.31
C GLY A 228 -5.19 10.70 0.44
N HIS A 229 -5.52 11.54 -0.55
CA HIS A 229 -6.60 11.28 -1.51
C HIS A 229 -6.11 11.29 -2.97
N GLU A 230 -4.81 11.14 -3.18
CA GLU A 230 -4.23 10.92 -4.50
C GLU A 230 -4.24 9.43 -4.88
N ASN A 231 -4.29 9.15 -6.17
CA ASN A 231 -3.93 7.84 -6.68
C ASN A 231 -2.41 7.67 -6.62
N TYR A 232 -1.98 6.47 -6.27
CA TYR A 232 -0.58 6.11 -6.18
C TYR A 232 -0.32 4.64 -6.51
N ILE A 233 0.93 4.35 -6.81
CA ILE A 233 1.50 3.01 -6.84
C ILE A 233 2.78 3.04 -6.00
N TRP A 234 2.98 2.01 -5.17
CA TRP A 234 4.19 1.74 -4.40
C TRP A 234 4.85 0.47 -4.92
N ILE A 235 6.13 0.58 -5.28
CA ILE A 235 6.95 -0.55 -5.72
C ILE A 235 8.09 -0.74 -4.73
N GLN A 236 8.17 -1.91 -4.10
CA GLN A 236 9.29 -2.26 -3.24
C GLN A 236 10.43 -2.88 -4.06
N HIS A 237 11.64 -2.37 -3.85
CA HIS A 237 12.87 -2.90 -4.43
C HIS A 237 13.50 -3.97 -3.51
N LEU A 238 14.39 -4.79 -4.08
CA LEU A 238 15.06 -5.88 -3.33
C LEU A 238 15.92 -5.40 -2.15
N ASP A 239 16.33 -4.13 -2.17
CA ASP A 239 17.08 -3.50 -1.06
C ASP A 239 16.16 -2.99 0.06
N GLY A 240 14.85 -3.25 -0.03
CA GLY A 240 13.85 -2.86 0.97
C GLY A 240 13.28 -1.46 0.79
N THR A 241 13.86 -0.63 -0.08
CA THR A 241 13.34 0.73 -0.36
C THR A 241 12.07 0.69 -1.21
N VAL A 242 11.23 1.71 -1.08
CA VAL A 242 9.94 1.82 -1.78
C VAL A 242 9.95 3.01 -2.72
N ALA A 243 9.75 2.77 -4.01
CA ALA A 243 9.43 3.81 -4.98
C ALA A 243 7.94 4.15 -4.92
N THR A 244 7.65 5.44 -4.78
CA THR A 244 6.28 5.97 -4.77
C THR A 244 6.04 6.79 -6.03
N TYR A 245 4.91 6.56 -6.69
CA TYR A 245 4.40 7.33 -7.82
C TYR A 245 3.03 7.88 -7.43
N ARG A 246 2.80 9.19 -7.54
CA ARG A 246 1.57 9.86 -7.08
C ARG A 246 0.92 10.69 -8.18
N HIS A 247 -0.30 11.12 -7.90
CA HIS A 247 -1.16 11.91 -8.79
C HIS A 247 -1.55 11.15 -10.06
N LEU A 248 -1.68 9.82 -9.98
CA LEU A 248 -1.97 8.97 -11.13
C LEU A 248 -3.41 9.16 -11.63
N LEU A 249 -3.63 8.84 -12.91
CA LEU A 249 -4.95 8.92 -13.51
C LEU A 249 -5.83 7.77 -12.99
N LYS A 250 -7.09 8.08 -12.67
CA LYS A 250 -8.07 7.10 -12.22
C LYS A 250 -8.15 5.91 -13.18
N ASP A 251 -8.21 4.70 -12.63
CA ASP A 251 -8.40 3.44 -13.37
C ASP A 251 -7.37 3.22 -14.52
N SER A 252 -6.16 3.77 -14.40
CA SER A 252 -5.14 3.75 -15.47
C SER A 252 -3.99 2.76 -15.26
N GLN A 253 -4.00 2.02 -14.15
CA GLN A 253 -2.97 1.05 -13.81
C GLN A 253 -2.81 -0.01 -14.90
N GLN A 254 -1.56 -0.41 -15.14
CA GLN A 254 -1.18 -1.51 -16.04
C GLN A 254 -0.65 -2.72 -15.26
N VAL A 255 -0.65 -2.61 -13.93
CA VAL A 255 -0.15 -3.60 -12.98
C VAL A 255 -1.15 -3.73 -11.84
N GLU A 256 -1.13 -4.87 -11.18
CA GLU A 256 -1.92 -5.17 -10.00
C GLU A 256 -1.01 -5.33 -8.77
N PHE A 257 -1.62 -5.31 -7.59
CA PHE A 257 -0.92 -5.63 -6.35
C PHE A 257 -0.26 -7.02 -6.42
N GLY A 258 1.00 -7.10 -6.00
CA GLY A 258 1.80 -8.31 -6.02
C GLY A 258 2.55 -8.59 -7.32
N ASP A 259 2.27 -7.84 -8.40
CA ASP A 259 2.99 -8.00 -9.66
C ASP A 259 4.47 -7.68 -9.51
N ALA A 260 5.32 -8.51 -10.13
CA ALA A 260 6.71 -8.17 -10.37
C ALA A 260 6.82 -7.20 -11.55
N VAL A 261 7.64 -6.17 -11.40
CA VAL A 261 7.91 -5.18 -12.44
C VAL A 261 9.40 -5.08 -12.72
N ILE A 262 9.75 -4.79 -13.97
CA ILE A 262 11.11 -4.46 -14.39
C ILE A 262 11.25 -2.96 -14.65
N ALA A 263 12.46 -2.42 -14.47
CA ALA A 263 12.76 -1.02 -14.74
C ALA A 263 12.34 -0.63 -16.17
N GLY A 264 11.65 0.51 -16.31
CA GLY A 264 11.10 0.99 -17.57
C GLY A 264 9.78 0.35 -18.00
N GLN A 265 9.27 -0.67 -17.30
CA GLN A 265 7.91 -1.20 -17.54
C GLN A 265 6.87 -0.12 -17.24
N GLU A 266 5.87 0.01 -18.10
CA GLU A 266 4.73 0.90 -17.87
C GLU A 266 3.85 0.34 -16.74
N ILE A 267 3.49 1.20 -15.78
CA ILE A 267 2.75 0.82 -14.58
C ILE A 267 1.41 1.54 -14.44
N ALA A 268 1.28 2.75 -15.00
CA ALA A 268 0.06 3.54 -14.97
C ALA A 268 0.17 4.74 -15.94
N LEU A 269 -0.85 5.59 -15.95
CA LEU A 269 -0.80 6.90 -16.59
C LEU A 269 -0.81 8.02 -15.55
N SER A 270 -0.15 9.13 -15.86
CA SER A 270 -0.14 10.33 -15.01
C SER A 270 -1.50 11.03 -15.06
N GLY A 271 -1.90 11.65 -13.97
CA GLY A 271 -3.18 12.35 -13.85
C GLY A 271 -3.05 13.64 -13.06
N ALA A 272 -4.13 13.98 -12.36
CA ALA A 272 -4.23 15.15 -11.48
C ALA A 272 -5.10 14.82 -10.25
N SER A 273 -4.99 13.59 -9.74
CA SER A 273 -5.71 13.17 -8.53
C SER A 273 -5.08 13.78 -7.27
N GLY A 274 -5.89 14.01 -6.23
CA GLY A 274 -5.44 14.63 -4.98
C GLY A 274 -5.24 16.14 -5.11
N TYR A 275 -4.38 16.70 -4.26
CA TYR A 275 -4.19 18.15 -4.13
C TYR A 275 -3.16 18.71 -5.11
N VAL A 276 -3.50 18.74 -6.40
CA VAL A 276 -2.69 19.36 -7.46
C VAL A 276 -3.54 20.26 -8.35
N THR A 277 -2.96 21.35 -8.85
CA THR A 277 -3.68 22.32 -9.71
C THR A 277 -3.62 21.95 -11.19
N GLU A 278 -2.61 21.21 -11.60
CA GLU A 278 -2.37 20.77 -12.98
C GLU A 278 -1.83 19.34 -12.97
N PRO A 279 -1.99 18.57 -14.06
CA PRO A 279 -1.40 17.24 -14.14
C PRO A 279 0.12 17.24 -13.92
N MET A 280 0.56 16.37 -13.04
CA MET A 280 1.97 16.21 -12.68
C MET A 280 2.26 14.79 -12.22
N LEU A 281 3.52 14.41 -12.19
CA LEU A 281 3.98 13.15 -11.61
C LEU A 281 4.94 13.46 -10.46
N HIS A 282 4.55 13.09 -9.24
CA HIS A 282 5.42 13.11 -8.07
C HIS A 282 6.05 11.73 -7.88
N VAL A 283 7.38 11.70 -7.74
CA VAL A 283 8.13 10.48 -7.42
C VAL A 283 9.10 10.67 -6.29
N HIS A 284 9.32 9.61 -5.52
CA HIS A 284 10.43 9.50 -4.58
C HIS A 284 10.75 8.04 -4.31
N ILE A 285 11.96 7.77 -3.82
CA ILE A 285 12.31 6.51 -3.17
C ILE A 285 12.48 6.78 -1.69
N SER A 286 11.85 5.95 -0.87
CA SER A 286 11.87 6.09 0.59
C SER A 286 12.18 4.79 1.32
N SER A 287 12.55 4.95 2.58
CA SER A 287 12.52 3.89 3.58
C SER A 287 11.70 4.40 4.77
N PRO A 288 10.80 3.58 5.32
CA PRO A 288 10.18 3.86 6.62
C PRO A 288 11.24 4.13 7.69
N LEU A 289 10.88 4.94 8.68
CA LEU A 289 11.68 5.11 9.89
C LEU A 289 11.38 3.96 10.87
N PRO A 290 12.38 3.45 11.62
CA PRO A 290 12.20 2.30 12.53
C PRO A 290 11.09 2.47 13.57
N ASN A 291 10.89 3.71 14.04
CA ASN A 291 9.87 4.06 15.03
C ASN A 291 8.44 4.19 14.44
N GLY A 292 8.29 4.05 13.12
CA GLY A 292 7.02 4.24 12.41
C GLY A 292 6.54 5.70 12.33
N SER A 293 7.37 6.69 12.69
CA SER A 293 6.96 8.10 12.71
C SER A 293 6.95 8.77 11.33
N GLY A 294 7.16 8.00 10.25
CA GLY A 294 7.26 8.51 8.89
C GLY A 294 8.27 7.72 8.06
N PHE A 295 8.90 8.40 7.12
CA PHE A 295 9.89 7.82 6.22
C PHE A 295 11.01 8.84 5.91
N GLN A 296 12.16 8.33 5.48
CA GLN A 296 13.22 9.12 4.87
C GLN A 296 13.22 8.90 3.36
N THR A 297 13.57 9.93 2.58
CA THR A 297 13.76 9.81 1.12
C THR A 297 15.24 9.83 0.75
N PHE A 298 15.57 9.32 -0.44
CA PHE A 298 16.94 9.22 -0.94
C PHE A 298 17.14 10.02 -2.24
N PRO A 299 18.34 10.59 -2.48
CA PRO A 299 18.65 11.27 -3.73
C PRO A 299 18.42 10.38 -4.95
N LEU A 300 17.90 10.98 -6.03
CA LEU A 300 17.61 10.28 -7.29
C LEU A 300 18.53 10.77 -8.41
N VAL A 301 19.22 9.84 -9.05
CA VAL A 301 20.02 10.06 -10.26
C VAL A 301 19.31 9.39 -11.43
N PHE A 302 18.71 10.18 -12.32
CA PHE A 302 17.92 9.65 -13.43
C PHE A 302 18.78 9.33 -14.65
N GLN A 303 18.49 8.19 -15.29
CA GLN A 303 19.03 7.82 -16.59
C GLN A 303 18.34 8.65 -17.69
N THR A 304 19.11 9.52 -18.33
CA THR A 304 18.61 10.45 -19.35
C THR A 304 19.48 10.42 -20.60
N THR A 305 19.01 10.99 -21.71
CA THR A 305 19.83 11.17 -22.92
C THR A 305 21.06 12.06 -22.70
N GLN A 306 21.15 12.76 -21.56
CA GLN A 306 22.29 13.57 -21.14
C GLN A 306 23.24 12.82 -20.19
N GLY A 307 22.99 11.53 -19.96
CA GLY A 307 23.69 10.70 -18.97
C GLY A 307 22.89 10.53 -17.68
N ASN A 308 23.55 10.00 -16.66
CA ASN A 308 23.00 9.84 -15.33
C ASN A 308 23.10 11.17 -14.58
N VAL A 309 21.96 11.77 -14.24
CA VAL A 309 21.91 13.14 -13.70
C VAL A 309 21.01 13.24 -12.48
N GLU A 310 21.46 13.97 -11.46
CA GLU A 310 20.54 14.58 -10.51
C GLU A 310 19.83 15.72 -11.23
N VAL A 311 18.50 15.69 -11.26
CA VAL A 311 17.72 16.63 -12.04
C VAL A 311 17.55 17.95 -11.29
N GLU A 312 17.59 19.05 -12.05
CA GLU A 312 17.44 20.40 -11.51
C GLU A 312 16.04 20.96 -11.82
N THR A 313 15.52 21.78 -10.90
CA THR A 313 14.23 22.44 -11.05
C THR A 313 14.19 23.28 -12.34
N TYR A 314 13.10 23.16 -13.09
CA TYR A 314 12.82 23.83 -14.37
C TYR A 314 13.68 23.43 -15.57
N LYS A 315 14.62 22.51 -15.42
CA LYS A 315 15.31 21.90 -16.56
C LYS A 315 14.44 20.84 -17.22
N ILE A 316 14.79 20.50 -18.45
CA ILE A 316 14.10 19.48 -19.26
C ILE A 316 15.04 18.29 -19.45
N TYR A 317 14.55 17.09 -19.12
CA TYR A 317 15.27 15.84 -19.29
C TYR A 317 14.44 14.84 -20.10
N ARG A 318 15.11 14.02 -20.91
CA ARG A 318 14.49 12.99 -21.72
C ARG A 318 15.00 11.62 -21.26
N PRO A 319 14.14 10.61 -21.03
CA PRO A 319 14.59 9.25 -20.72
C PRO A 319 15.52 8.66 -21.80
N SER A 320 16.45 7.79 -21.41
CA SER A 320 17.51 7.28 -22.31
C SER A 320 17.22 5.97 -23.04
N PHE A 321 16.13 5.28 -22.71
CA PHE A 321 15.83 3.91 -23.17
C PHE A 321 14.76 3.86 -24.26
#